data_AF-E1JGK3-F1
#
_entry.id   AF-E1JGK3-F1
#
_cell.length_a   1.000
_cell.length_b   1.000
_cell.length_c   1.000
_cell.angle_alpha   90.00
_cell.angle_beta   90.00
_cell.angle_gamma   90.00
#
_symmetry.space_group_name_H-M   'P 1'
#
loop_
_entity.id
_entity.type
_entity.pdbx_description
1 polymer ?
#
loop_
_entity_poly.entity_id
_entity_poly.type
_entity_poly.pdbx_seq_one_letter_code
_entity_poly.pdbx_strand_id
1 'polypeptide(L)'
;MKRDVSTSTIGRDEARRPLMEAYMFQRRVLLGCSLLMVVSLLIWIVAISTDHWIIISGGKGIFIPESRRFFMSSHSGLWRHCRNTIVPNAMSNAQVVRNFSSMSYTSQTNINEAKRNLSQMDFIKEFAHEKLETSDNFTESARRHMFAHWVRGEDMEFQTLRHAFRTLVMNTEENQRQFNATAIKPIPINPLDVQGIIERNTFGSALQRVKYNNTWSYYVIPEVAQLAIFRNWTDYPLVVRLLGTYIRDISIPAYVLNDERVILILVPPLPPKKGQPAYYSYIPNQRCKYIDMFPNSNALRNEPGFDDELLVAWYSLSDYIRTQASFACITLFVMSLGAVFSFYTFMNPRYMFKRLAGGIHLVAASTALVVLQVLFSSIDYTKEHLFYAYPEGAQLTYGYGVYLAWFTFVDNILCGVMFLWYSGKKKGAKAPNDEVAMADEPTIMGR
;
A
#
# COMPACT_ATOMS: atom_id res chain seq x y z
N MET A 1 69.01 -62.13 -6.69
CA MET A 1 68.76 -60.67 -6.63
C MET A 1 67.36 -60.43 -7.17
N LYS A 2 66.33 -60.51 -6.31
CA LYS A 2 64.97 -60.12 -6.70
C LYS A 2 65.02 -58.63 -6.94
N ARG A 3 65.00 -58.26 -8.21
CA ARG A 3 64.90 -56.88 -8.64
C ARG A 3 63.47 -56.50 -8.27
N ASP A 4 63.30 -55.68 -7.25
CA ASP A 4 62.02 -55.05 -6.90
C ASP A 4 61.67 -54.08 -8.04
N VAL A 5 61.28 -54.66 -9.18
CA VAL A 5 60.84 -53.92 -10.34
C VAL A 5 59.41 -53.53 -10.04
N SER A 6 59.24 -52.26 -9.69
CA SER A 6 58.02 -51.52 -9.94
C SER A 6 56.77 -52.00 -9.20
N THR A 7 56.71 -51.68 -7.91
CA THR A 7 55.47 -51.23 -7.24
C THR A 7 54.90 -49.93 -7.87
N SER A 8 55.19 -49.62 -9.13
CA SER A 8 55.34 -48.23 -9.60
C SER A 8 54.10 -47.59 -10.21
N THR A 9 53.05 -48.32 -10.60
CA THR A 9 51.82 -47.69 -11.15
C THR A 9 50.56 -48.52 -10.89
N ILE A 10 50.56 -49.81 -11.19
CA ILE A 10 49.35 -50.67 -11.14
C ILE A 10 48.69 -50.70 -9.74
N GLY A 11 49.47 -50.92 -8.67
CA GLY A 11 48.92 -50.93 -7.30
C GLY A 11 48.45 -49.54 -6.83
N ARG A 12 48.99 -48.46 -7.41
CA ARG A 12 48.55 -47.08 -7.15
C ARG A 12 47.19 -46.83 -7.82
N ASP A 13 46.95 -47.41 -9.00
CA ASP A 13 45.69 -47.26 -9.74
C ASP A 13 44.53 -48.00 -9.04
N GLU A 14 44.77 -49.22 -8.55
CA GLU A 14 43.77 -49.97 -7.77
C GLU A 14 43.35 -49.23 -6.49
N ALA A 15 44.32 -48.69 -5.75
CA ALA A 15 44.06 -47.90 -4.54
C ALA A 15 43.31 -46.59 -4.83
N ARG A 16 43.45 -46.03 -6.04
CA ARG A 16 42.81 -44.77 -6.46
C ARG A 16 41.39 -44.93 -6.99
N ARG A 17 41.00 -46.11 -7.47
CA ARG A 17 39.65 -46.35 -8.00
C ARG A 17 38.51 -45.95 -7.05
N PRO A 18 38.46 -46.37 -5.77
CA PRO A 18 37.38 -45.96 -4.86
C PRO A 18 37.41 -44.46 -4.57
N LEU A 19 38.60 -43.84 -4.55
CA LEU A 19 38.74 -42.39 -4.39
C LEU A 19 38.20 -41.63 -5.62
N MET A 20 38.42 -42.17 -6.82
CA MET A 20 37.90 -41.62 -8.08
C MET A 20 36.37 -41.75 -8.14
N GLU A 21 35.80 -42.89 -7.78
CA GLU A 21 34.35 -43.09 -7.73
C GLU A 21 33.67 -42.13 -6.75
N ALA A 22 34.22 -42.00 -5.53
CA ALA A 22 33.75 -41.02 -4.55
C ALA A 22 33.90 -39.59 -5.06
N TYR A 23 34.99 -39.25 -5.75
CA TYR A 23 35.19 -37.93 -6.34
C TYR A 23 34.18 -37.62 -7.46
N MET A 24 33.90 -38.59 -8.34
CA MET A 24 32.90 -38.43 -9.40
C MET A 24 31.50 -38.28 -8.82
N PHE A 25 31.15 -39.03 -7.77
CA PHE A 25 29.88 -38.86 -7.06
C PHE A 25 29.76 -37.44 -6.47
N GLN A 26 30.79 -36.96 -5.77
CA GLN A 26 30.83 -35.59 -5.24
C GLN A 26 30.64 -34.55 -6.34
N ARG A 27 31.31 -34.72 -7.49
CA ARG A 27 31.19 -33.79 -8.63
C ARG A 27 29.78 -33.76 -9.20
N ARG A 28 29.08 -34.91 -9.26
CA ARG A 28 27.68 -34.98 -9.70
C ARG A 28 26.74 -34.26 -8.73
N VAL A 29 26.91 -34.47 -7.43
CA VAL A 29 26.11 -33.77 -6.40
C VAL A 29 26.31 -32.26 -6.48
N LEU A 30 27.58 -31.82 -6.54
CA LEU A 30 27.89 -30.38 -6.67
C LEU A 30 27.38 -29.80 -8.00
N LEU A 31 27.36 -30.57 -9.09
CA LEU A 31 26.79 -30.11 -10.36
C LEU A 31 25.28 -29.93 -10.25
N GLY A 32 24.60 -30.86 -9.56
CA GLY A 32 23.20 -30.71 -9.19
C GLY A 32 22.94 -29.44 -8.39
N CYS A 33 23.75 -29.17 -7.35
CA CYS A 33 23.67 -27.93 -6.58
C CYS A 33 23.90 -26.69 -7.46
N SER A 34 24.92 -26.68 -8.33
CA SER A 34 25.19 -25.53 -9.20
C SER A 34 24.05 -25.24 -10.18
N LEU A 35 23.42 -26.26 -10.73
CA LEU A 35 22.23 -26.10 -11.59
C LEU A 35 21.03 -25.60 -10.78
N LEU A 36 20.83 -26.15 -9.59
CA LEU A 36 19.75 -25.77 -8.70
C LEU A 36 19.89 -24.31 -8.23
N MET A 37 21.12 -23.83 -8.01
CA MET A 37 21.39 -22.41 -7.71
C MET A 37 21.00 -21.47 -8.85
N VAL A 38 21.14 -21.88 -10.11
CA VAL A 38 20.66 -21.08 -11.26
C VAL A 38 19.13 -21.05 -11.26
N VAL A 39 18.47 -22.19 -11.01
CA VAL A 39 17.01 -22.25 -10.90
C VAL A 39 16.52 -21.40 -9.73
N SER A 40 17.20 -21.46 -8.58
CA SER A 40 16.94 -20.68 -7.38
C SER A 40 17.10 -19.18 -7.64
N LEU A 41 18.13 -18.77 -8.39
CA LEU A 41 18.31 -17.38 -8.82
C LEU A 41 17.14 -16.89 -9.70
N LEU A 42 16.70 -17.69 -10.66
CA LEU A 42 15.53 -17.35 -11.49
C LEU A 42 14.25 -17.28 -10.66
N ILE A 43 14.05 -18.21 -9.73
CA ILE A 43 12.90 -18.20 -8.82
C ILE A 43 12.94 -16.97 -7.90
N TRP A 44 14.11 -16.56 -7.42
CA TRP A 44 14.27 -15.34 -6.63
C TRP A 44 13.87 -14.10 -7.43
N ILE A 45 14.31 -14.00 -8.70
CA ILE A 45 13.92 -12.91 -9.60
C ILE A 45 12.40 -12.87 -9.78
N VAL A 46 11.77 -14.02 -10.00
CA VAL A 46 10.30 -14.12 -10.10
C VAL A 46 9.62 -13.73 -8.79
N ALA A 47 10.17 -14.17 -7.65
CA ALA A 47 9.65 -13.86 -6.32
C ALA A 47 9.68 -12.36 -6.06
N ILE A 48 10.81 -11.68 -6.26
CA ILE A 48 10.90 -10.23 -6.01
C ILE A 48 10.08 -9.41 -7.02
N SER A 49 9.84 -9.93 -8.23
CA SER A 49 9.09 -9.23 -9.27
C SER A 49 7.57 -9.36 -9.15
N THR A 50 7.07 -10.35 -8.40
CA THR A 50 5.62 -10.52 -8.21
C THR A 50 5.03 -9.50 -7.23
N ASP A 51 3.79 -9.11 -7.51
CA ASP A 51 2.89 -8.32 -6.68
C ASP A 51 2.02 -9.17 -5.72
N HIS A 52 2.35 -10.46 -5.54
CA HIS A 52 1.60 -11.42 -4.72
C HIS A 52 2.45 -11.99 -3.58
N TRP A 53 3.01 -11.11 -2.75
CA TRP A 53 3.61 -11.50 -1.46
C TRP A 53 2.53 -11.56 -0.38
N ILE A 54 1.69 -10.53 -0.35
CA ILE A 54 0.62 -10.37 0.63
C ILE A 54 -0.68 -10.23 -0.13
N ILE A 55 -1.69 -10.99 0.26
CA ILE A 55 -3.04 -10.92 -0.27
C ILE A 55 -3.96 -10.60 0.92
N ILE A 56 -4.74 -9.54 0.81
CA ILE A 56 -5.71 -9.14 1.83
C ILE A 56 -7.09 -9.28 1.20
N SER A 57 -7.97 -10.07 1.83
CA SER A 57 -9.33 -10.29 1.39
C SER A 57 -10.32 -9.61 2.33
N GLY A 58 -11.24 -8.82 1.77
CA GLY A 58 -12.39 -8.25 2.48
C GLY A 58 -13.62 -9.17 2.50
N GLY A 59 -13.49 -10.42 2.05
CA GLY A 59 -14.59 -11.38 1.99
C GLY A 59 -15.72 -10.89 1.06
N LYS A 60 -16.89 -10.58 1.63
CA LYS A 60 -18.05 -10.06 0.87
C LYS A 60 -17.92 -8.58 0.51
N GLY A 61 -16.99 -7.86 1.13
CA GLY A 61 -16.83 -6.42 0.98
C GLY A 61 -16.88 -5.70 2.33
N ILE A 62 -15.82 -4.98 2.68
CA ILE A 62 -15.77 -4.15 3.89
C ILE A 62 -15.97 -2.70 3.49
N PHE A 63 -16.98 -2.03 4.03
CA PHE A 63 -17.22 -0.63 3.71
C PHE A 63 -16.22 0.26 4.45
N ILE A 64 -15.45 1.04 3.69
CA ILE A 64 -14.51 2.01 4.23
C ILE A 64 -15.20 3.39 4.20
N PRO A 65 -15.49 3.98 5.37
CA PRO A 65 -16.27 5.21 5.43
C PRO A 65 -15.60 6.43 4.81
N GLU A 66 -14.27 6.54 4.93
CA GLU A 66 -13.49 7.67 4.43
C GLU A 66 -13.48 7.70 2.89
N SER A 67 -13.26 6.53 2.28
CA SER A 67 -13.22 6.40 0.82
C SER A 67 -14.60 6.17 0.18
N ARG A 68 -15.59 5.79 1.00
CA ARG A 68 -16.96 5.36 0.61
C ARG A 68 -16.98 4.25 -0.42
N ARG A 69 -16.10 3.28 -0.24
CA ARG A 69 -15.96 2.14 -1.14
C ARG A 69 -16.00 0.86 -0.34
N PHE A 70 -16.48 -0.19 -0.96
CA PHE A 70 -16.28 -1.52 -0.43
C PHE A 70 -14.91 -2.02 -0.84
N PHE A 71 -14.08 -2.33 0.14
CA PHE A 71 -12.86 -3.06 -0.04
C PHE A 71 -13.17 -4.53 -0.30
N MET A 72 -12.77 -5.04 -1.48
CA MET A 72 -12.97 -6.43 -1.87
C MET A 72 -11.72 -7.25 -1.62
N SER A 73 -10.59 -6.80 -2.18
CA SER A 73 -9.30 -7.44 -2.00
C SER A 73 -8.17 -6.48 -2.33
N SER A 74 -6.97 -6.78 -1.85
CA SER A 74 -5.72 -6.19 -2.32
C SER A 74 -4.65 -7.25 -2.39
N HIS A 75 -3.68 -7.03 -3.26
CA HIS A 75 -2.45 -7.78 -3.32
C HIS A 75 -1.27 -6.82 -3.41
N SER A 76 -0.19 -7.17 -2.72
CA SER A 76 1.02 -6.36 -2.64
C SER A 76 2.23 -7.24 -2.81
N GLY A 77 3.19 -6.76 -3.58
CA GLY A 77 4.55 -7.28 -3.60
C GLY A 77 5.54 -6.20 -3.22
N LEU A 78 6.80 -6.42 -3.59
CA LEU A 78 7.90 -5.54 -3.23
C LEU A 78 7.83 -4.17 -3.92
N TRP A 79 7.36 -4.12 -5.17
CA TRP A 79 7.42 -2.91 -6.00
C TRP A 79 6.05 -2.29 -6.28
N ARG A 80 4.98 -3.09 -6.20
CA ARG A 80 3.65 -2.71 -6.67
C ARG A 80 2.58 -3.17 -5.69
N HIS A 81 1.61 -2.30 -5.47
CA HIS A 81 0.42 -2.57 -4.68
C HIS A 81 -0.83 -2.38 -5.55
N CYS A 82 -1.75 -3.32 -5.48
CA CYS A 82 -3.02 -3.30 -6.20
C CYS A 82 -4.18 -3.45 -5.22
N ARG A 83 -5.16 -2.56 -5.33
CA ARG A 83 -6.36 -2.53 -4.49
C ARG A 83 -7.61 -2.63 -5.36
N ASN A 84 -8.42 -3.63 -5.08
CA ASN A 84 -9.71 -3.86 -5.71
C ASN A 84 -10.82 -3.37 -4.79
N THR A 85 -11.56 -2.38 -5.26
CA THR A 85 -12.67 -1.78 -4.55
C THR A 85 -13.91 -1.75 -5.42
N ILE A 86 -15.08 -1.68 -4.78
CA ILE A 86 -16.34 -1.42 -5.46
C ILE A 86 -16.86 -0.07 -4.97
N VAL A 87 -17.19 0.81 -5.90
CA VAL A 87 -17.78 2.12 -5.62
C VAL A 87 -19.31 2.00 -5.73
N PRO A 88 -20.05 2.16 -4.63
CA PRO A 88 -21.51 2.21 -4.67
C PRO A 88 -21.97 3.62 -5.08
N ASN A 89 -22.62 3.72 -6.24
CA ASN A 89 -23.21 4.96 -6.74
C ASN A 89 -24.73 4.89 -6.64
N ALA A 90 -25.34 5.75 -5.83
CA ALA A 90 -26.80 5.84 -5.78
C ALA A 90 -27.35 6.31 -7.13
N MET A 91 -28.32 5.58 -7.68
CA MET A 91 -28.99 5.96 -8.93
C MET A 91 -29.76 7.27 -8.73
N SER A 92 -29.93 8.09 -9.77
CA SER A 92 -30.56 9.42 -9.67
C SER A 92 -32.02 9.37 -9.22
N ASN A 93 -32.75 8.33 -9.61
CA ASN A 93 -34.15 8.09 -9.26
C ASN A 93 -34.35 7.32 -7.93
N ALA A 94 -33.27 6.84 -7.31
CA ALA A 94 -33.38 6.04 -6.09
C ALA A 94 -33.72 6.93 -4.88
N GLN A 95 -34.73 6.52 -4.10
CA GLN A 95 -35.08 7.14 -2.82
C GLN A 95 -34.10 6.65 -1.74
N VAL A 96 -32.95 7.32 -1.65
CA VAL A 96 -31.91 7.01 -0.67
C VAL A 96 -31.35 8.28 -0.05
N VAL A 97 -30.98 8.20 1.22
CA VAL A 97 -30.24 9.27 1.89
C VAL A 97 -28.79 9.21 1.40
N ARG A 98 -28.31 10.35 0.90
CA ARG A 98 -26.95 10.50 0.37
C ARG A 98 -26.15 11.41 1.29
N ASN A 99 -24.83 11.34 1.25
CA ASN A 99 -24.01 12.37 1.87
C ASN A 99 -23.68 13.43 0.82
N PHE A 100 -23.66 14.70 1.21
CA PHE A 100 -23.47 15.84 0.31
C PHE A 100 -22.26 15.71 -0.62
N SER A 101 -21.14 15.11 -0.20
CA SER A 101 -19.98 15.00 -1.10
C SER A 101 -20.19 14.02 -2.27
N SER A 102 -21.25 13.20 -2.27
CA SER A 102 -21.59 12.36 -3.43
C SER A 102 -22.08 13.15 -4.64
N MET A 103 -22.58 14.38 -4.44
CA MET A 103 -22.96 15.25 -5.55
C MET A 103 -21.78 16.04 -6.11
N SER A 104 -20.66 16.12 -5.38
CA SER A 104 -19.54 16.97 -5.74
C SER A 104 -18.60 16.34 -6.77
N TYR A 105 -17.92 17.16 -7.56
CA TYR A 105 -16.88 16.68 -8.46
C TYR A 105 -15.71 16.09 -7.67
N THR A 106 -15.24 14.91 -8.08
CA THR A 106 -14.05 14.27 -7.51
C THR A 106 -12.78 14.52 -8.32
N SER A 107 -12.91 14.88 -9.61
CA SER A 107 -11.75 15.15 -10.48
C SER A 107 -11.31 16.61 -10.36
N GLN A 108 -10.02 16.85 -10.15
CA GLN A 108 -9.46 18.20 -10.07
C GLN A 108 -9.68 19.01 -11.35
N THR A 109 -9.65 18.36 -12.52
CA THR A 109 -9.92 19.00 -13.82
C THR A 109 -11.33 19.61 -13.85
N ASN A 110 -12.33 18.83 -13.46
CA ASN A 110 -13.73 19.25 -13.47
C ASN A 110 -14.00 20.32 -12.41
N ILE A 111 -13.29 20.27 -11.28
CA ILE A 111 -13.37 21.30 -10.24
C ILE A 111 -12.84 22.63 -10.77
N ASN A 112 -11.66 22.63 -11.40
CA ASN A 112 -11.04 23.83 -11.95
C ASN A 112 -11.87 24.43 -13.09
N GLU A 113 -12.39 23.60 -13.98
CA GLU A 113 -13.28 24.04 -15.07
C GLU A 113 -14.60 24.63 -14.52
N ALA A 114 -15.21 23.96 -13.54
CA ALA A 114 -16.41 24.48 -12.90
C ALA A 114 -16.16 25.82 -12.18
N LYS A 115 -15.02 25.97 -11.48
CA LYS A 115 -14.62 27.25 -10.88
C LYS A 115 -14.46 28.35 -11.94
N ARG A 116 -13.79 28.06 -13.05
CA ARG A 116 -13.60 29.00 -14.16
C ARG A 116 -14.92 29.43 -14.79
N ASN A 117 -15.85 28.50 -15.01
CA ASN A 117 -17.17 28.83 -15.57
C ASN A 117 -17.99 29.66 -14.58
N LEU A 118 -17.93 29.32 -13.29
CA LEU A 118 -18.67 30.01 -12.24
C LEU A 118 -18.14 31.42 -12.00
N SER A 119 -16.82 31.65 -12.07
CA SER A 119 -16.21 32.97 -11.88
C SER A 119 -16.60 33.98 -12.96
N GLN A 120 -17.04 33.51 -14.13
CA GLN A 120 -17.53 34.35 -15.23
C GLN A 120 -19.01 34.73 -15.09
N MET A 121 -19.78 34.04 -14.24
CA MET A 121 -21.20 34.32 -14.02
C MET A 121 -21.42 35.61 -13.23
N ASP A 122 -22.47 36.35 -13.58
CA ASP A 122 -22.67 37.71 -13.06
C ASP A 122 -22.94 37.75 -11.55
N PHE A 123 -23.69 36.78 -11.01
CA PHE A 123 -23.96 36.71 -9.57
C PHE A 123 -22.67 36.55 -8.73
N ILE A 124 -21.63 35.89 -9.24
CA ILE A 124 -20.34 35.78 -8.53
C ILE A 124 -19.60 37.12 -8.53
N LYS A 125 -19.69 37.89 -9.62
CA LYS A 125 -19.12 39.24 -9.69
C LYS A 125 -19.86 40.17 -8.72
N GLU A 126 -21.18 40.07 -8.65
CA GLU A 126 -22.00 40.82 -7.70
C GLU A 126 -21.62 40.47 -6.25
N PHE A 127 -21.51 39.18 -5.93
CA PHE A 127 -21.12 38.72 -4.59
C PHE A 127 -19.70 39.16 -4.20
N ALA A 128 -18.79 39.32 -5.16
CA ALA A 128 -17.43 39.81 -4.92
C ALA A 128 -17.35 41.34 -4.71
N HIS A 129 -18.37 42.10 -5.14
CA HIS A 129 -18.43 43.55 -4.98
C HIS A 129 -19.45 44.00 -3.92
N GLU A 130 -20.13 43.06 -3.28
CA GLU A 130 -21.09 43.32 -2.21
C GLU A 130 -20.39 43.93 -0.99
N LYS A 131 -20.97 44.98 -0.41
CA LYS A 131 -20.39 45.64 0.75
C LYS A 131 -20.54 44.74 1.97
N LEU A 132 -19.43 44.42 2.63
CA LEU A 132 -19.43 43.70 3.90
C LEU A 132 -19.96 44.60 5.01
N GLU A 133 -21.02 44.16 5.68
CA GLU A 133 -21.52 44.79 6.89
C GLU A 133 -20.60 44.43 8.05
N THR A 134 -20.16 45.42 8.83
CA THR A 134 -19.47 45.18 10.10
C THR A 134 -20.49 44.72 11.14
N SER A 135 -20.59 43.40 11.35
CA SER A 135 -21.46 42.79 12.36
C SER A 135 -20.66 41.77 13.18
N ASP A 136 -21.10 41.52 14.42
CA ASP A 136 -20.54 40.48 15.29
C ASP A 136 -20.84 39.06 14.77
N ASN A 137 -21.82 38.93 13.87
CA ASN A 137 -22.22 37.66 13.29
C ASN A 137 -21.69 37.50 11.86
N PHE A 138 -21.38 36.27 11.46
CA PHE A 138 -21.03 35.97 10.06
C PHE A 138 -22.27 36.09 9.17
N THR A 139 -22.43 37.27 8.57
CA THR A 139 -23.60 37.67 7.78
C THR A 139 -23.74 36.88 6.48
N GLU A 140 -24.91 36.98 5.86
CA GLU A 140 -25.18 36.39 4.56
C GLU A 140 -24.29 36.97 3.45
N SER A 141 -24.03 38.29 3.49
CA SER A 141 -23.08 38.95 2.59
C SER A 141 -21.67 38.40 2.76
N ALA A 142 -21.22 38.14 3.99
CA ALA A 142 -19.92 37.51 4.24
C ALA A 142 -19.82 36.08 3.66
N ARG A 143 -20.90 35.28 3.71
CA ARG A 143 -20.94 33.93 3.09
C ARG A 143 -20.81 33.99 1.57
N ARG A 144 -21.56 34.90 0.94
CA ARG A 144 -21.51 35.13 -0.51
C ARG A 144 -20.14 35.59 -0.96
N HIS A 145 -19.58 36.57 -0.26
CA HIS A 145 -18.27 37.13 -0.51
C HIS A 145 -17.18 36.05 -0.35
N MET A 146 -17.23 35.25 0.72
CA MET A 146 -16.29 34.15 0.96
C MET A 146 -16.33 33.10 -0.16
N PHE A 147 -17.52 32.72 -0.62
CA PHE A 147 -17.68 31.79 -1.73
C PHE A 147 -17.17 32.38 -3.05
N ALA A 148 -17.47 33.64 -3.34
CA ALA A 148 -17.05 34.32 -4.57
C ALA A 148 -15.52 34.38 -4.71
N HIS A 149 -14.81 34.80 -3.65
CA HIS A 149 -13.33 34.83 -3.65
C HIS A 149 -12.71 33.43 -3.80
N TRP A 150 -13.29 32.41 -3.15
CA TRP A 150 -12.83 31.01 -3.30
C TRP A 150 -12.95 30.48 -4.73
N VAL A 151 -14.01 30.86 -5.44
CA VAL A 151 -14.25 30.47 -6.84
C VAL A 151 -13.31 31.22 -7.79
N ARG A 152 -13.06 32.51 -7.53
CA ARG A 152 -12.15 33.35 -8.32
C ARG A 152 -10.67 33.01 -8.12
N GLY A 153 -10.33 32.27 -7.07
CA GLY A 153 -8.95 31.91 -6.74
C GLY A 153 -8.17 33.03 -6.04
N GLU A 154 -8.88 33.97 -5.43
CA GLU A 154 -8.33 35.08 -4.66
C GLU A 154 -8.06 34.59 -3.22
N ASP A 155 -6.88 33.97 -3.03
CA ASP A 155 -6.57 33.22 -1.81
C ASP A 155 -6.48 34.11 -0.57
N MET A 156 -5.91 35.32 -0.65
CA MET A 156 -5.74 36.19 0.53
C MET A 156 -7.09 36.59 1.15
N GLU A 157 -8.03 37.02 0.30
CA GLU A 157 -9.38 37.43 0.68
C GLU A 157 -10.17 36.23 1.20
N PHE A 158 -10.05 35.08 0.53
CA PHE A 158 -10.66 33.84 0.98
C PHE A 158 -10.12 33.40 2.35
N GLN A 159 -8.80 33.41 2.58
CA GLN A 159 -8.22 33.03 3.88
C GLN A 159 -8.66 33.98 4.99
N THR A 160 -8.77 35.28 4.71
CA THR A 160 -9.25 36.28 5.68
C THR A 160 -10.69 35.98 6.12
N LEU A 161 -11.59 35.73 5.15
CA LEU A 161 -12.99 35.39 5.43
C LEU A 161 -13.15 34.01 6.08
N ARG A 162 -12.33 33.05 5.67
CA ARG A 162 -12.26 31.72 6.29
C ARG A 162 -11.82 31.81 7.76
N HIS A 163 -10.84 32.66 8.07
CA HIS A 163 -10.40 32.89 9.44
C HIS A 163 -11.52 33.54 10.26
N ALA A 164 -12.20 34.55 9.71
CA ALA A 164 -13.36 35.16 10.36
C ALA A 164 -14.49 34.13 10.60
N PHE A 165 -14.81 33.27 9.63
CA PHE A 165 -15.78 32.20 9.78
C PHE A 165 -15.39 31.21 10.89
N ARG A 166 -14.12 30.82 10.96
CA ARG A 166 -13.62 29.94 12.03
C ARG A 166 -13.81 30.57 13.42
N THR A 167 -13.42 31.83 13.56
CA THR A 167 -13.48 32.54 14.84
C THR A 167 -14.92 32.80 15.28
N LEU A 168 -15.79 33.25 14.38
CA LEU A 168 -17.15 33.65 14.70
C LEU A 168 -18.15 32.48 14.73
N VAL A 169 -17.93 31.42 13.96
CA VAL A 169 -18.88 30.30 13.83
C VAL A 169 -18.30 29.02 14.41
N MET A 170 -17.15 28.54 13.92
CA MET A 170 -16.64 27.21 14.30
C MET A 170 -16.18 27.12 15.76
N ASN A 171 -15.63 28.22 16.31
CA ASN A 171 -15.10 28.25 17.67
C ASN A 171 -16.17 28.47 18.76
N THR A 172 -17.44 28.61 18.39
CA THR A 172 -18.54 28.68 19.37
C THR A 172 -18.71 27.33 20.08
N GLU A 173 -19.05 27.34 21.36
CA GLU A 173 -19.17 26.11 22.17
C GLU A 173 -20.17 25.11 21.58
N GLU A 174 -21.26 25.61 20.99
CA GLU A 174 -22.30 24.80 20.33
C GLU A 174 -21.74 24.06 19.10
N ASN A 175 -21.02 24.76 18.22
CA ASN A 175 -20.45 24.17 17.01
C ASN A 175 -19.24 23.29 17.31
N GLN A 176 -18.44 23.60 18.34
CA GLN A 176 -17.34 22.74 18.78
C GLN A 176 -17.82 21.34 19.18
N ARG A 177 -19.02 21.22 19.77
CA ARG A 177 -19.61 19.91 20.07
C ARG A 177 -19.88 19.07 18.83
N GLN A 178 -20.09 19.68 17.67
CA GLN A 178 -20.28 18.99 16.39
C GLN A 178 -18.99 18.45 15.77
N PHE A 179 -17.83 18.92 16.26
CA PHE A 179 -16.51 18.49 15.79
C PHE A 179 -15.82 17.50 16.74
N ASN A 180 -16.11 17.58 18.04
CA ASN A 180 -15.50 16.72 19.04
C ASN A 180 -16.19 15.35 19.09
N ALA A 181 -15.88 14.49 18.11
CA ALA A 181 -16.32 13.11 18.08
C ALA A 181 -15.74 12.31 19.26
N THR A 182 -16.52 11.39 19.80
CA THR A 182 -16.05 10.37 20.74
C THR A 182 -15.24 9.30 19.99
N ALA A 183 -14.34 8.62 20.69
CA ALA A 183 -13.59 7.47 20.16
C ALA A 183 -14.45 6.19 20.01
N ILE A 184 -15.78 6.30 20.15
CA ILE A 184 -16.71 5.18 19.99
C ILE A 184 -16.82 4.82 18.51
N LYS A 185 -16.98 3.52 18.22
CA LYS A 185 -17.14 3.03 16.85
C LYS A 185 -18.32 3.74 16.16
N PRO A 186 -18.14 4.22 14.91
CA PRO A 186 -19.22 4.89 14.19
C PRO A 186 -20.45 4.00 14.00
N ILE A 187 -21.63 4.61 14.07
CA ILE A 187 -22.91 3.91 13.95
C ILE A 187 -23.27 3.78 12.47
N PRO A 188 -23.42 2.55 11.94
CA PRO A 188 -23.85 2.34 10.56
C PRO A 188 -25.35 2.60 10.42
N ILE A 189 -25.72 3.52 9.54
CA ILE A 189 -27.09 3.86 9.18
C ILE A 189 -27.38 3.34 7.78
N ASN A 190 -28.51 2.64 7.62
CA ASN A 190 -28.96 2.17 6.32
C ASN A 190 -29.54 3.33 5.50
N PRO A 191 -28.91 3.74 4.37
CA PRO A 191 -29.39 4.85 3.55
C PRO A 191 -30.72 4.57 2.83
N LEU A 192 -31.15 3.31 2.75
CA LEU A 192 -32.44 2.92 2.17
C LEU A 192 -33.62 3.16 3.13
N ASP A 193 -33.36 3.23 4.44
CA ASP A 193 -34.40 3.45 5.47
C ASP A 193 -34.72 4.95 5.62
N VAL A 194 -35.15 5.57 4.51
CA VAL A 194 -35.42 7.02 4.46
C VAL A 194 -36.50 7.41 5.47
N GLN A 195 -37.58 6.63 5.55
CA GLN A 195 -38.68 6.87 6.48
C GLN A 195 -38.23 6.74 7.94
N GLY A 196 -37.52 5.68 8.31
CA GLY A 196 -37.01 5.50 9.67
C GLY A 196 -35.95 6.54 10.06
N ILE A 197 -35.18 7.08 9.11
CA ILE A 197 -34.24 8.19 9.36
C ILE A 197 -35.00 9.49 9.69
N ILE A 198 -36.09 9.77 8.96
CA ILE A 198 -36.92 10.96 9.17
C ILE A 198 -37.70 10.85 10.49
N GLU A 199 -38.37 9.73 10.73
CA GLU A 199 -39.19 9.50 11.92
C GLU A 199 -38.37 9.54 13.21
N ARG A 200 -37.16 8.96 13.20
CA ARG A 200 -36.24 8.99 14.36
C ARG A 200 -35.43 10.28 14.46
N ASN A 201 -35.61 11.23 13.53
CA ASN A 201 -34.82 12.45 13.44
C ASN A 201 -33.29 12.20 13.51
N THR A 202 -32.80 11.12 12.89
CA THR A 202 -31.44 10.60 13.12
C THR A 202 -30.33 11.61 12.80
N PHE A 203 -30.56 12.48 11.83
CA PHE A 203 -29.60 13.52 11.42
C PHE A 203 -30.05 14.94 11.79
N GLY A 204 -31.21 15.12 12.44
CA GLY A 204 -31.70 16.45 12.79
C GLY A 204 -31.78 17.40 11.60
N SER A 205 -31.29 18.63 11.79
CA SER A 205 -31.25 19.66 10.75
C SER A 205 -30.16 19.42 9.68
N ALA A 206 -29.27 18.43 9.90
CA ALA A 206 -28.29 18.03 8.89
C ALA A 206 -28.92 17.30 7.70
N LEU A 207 -30.13 16.75 7.84
CA LEU A 207 -30.86 16.15 6.72
C LEU A 207 -31.58 17.22 5.90
N GLN A 208 -31.06 17.49 4.70
CA GLN A 208 -31.60 18.50 3.80
C GLN A 208 -32.14 17.88 2.51
N ARG A 209 -33.25 18.41 2.00
CA ARG A 209 -33.81 18.01 0.71
C ARG A 209 -33.30 18.96 -0.37
N VAL A 210 -32.43 18.46 -1.25
CA VAL A 210 -31.81 19.26 -2.30
C VAL A 210 -32.36 18.84 -3.66
N LYS A 211 -32.67 19.82 -4.52
CA LYS A 211 -33.03 19.59 -5.92
C LYS A 211 -31.75 19.49 -6.75
N TYR A 212 -31.53 18.35 -7.38
CA TYR A 212 -30.38 18.11 -8.24
C TYR A 212 -30.83 17.37 -9.52
N ASN A 213 -30.47 17.87 -10.71
CA ASN A 213 -30.93 17.34 -12.01
C ASN A 213 -32.45 17.10 -12.09
N ASN A 214 -33.25 18.08 -11.64
CA ASN A 214 -34.72 18.00 -11.56
C ASN A 214 -35.30 16.91 -10.64
N THR A 215 -34.45 16.23 -9.87
CA THR A 215 -34.87 15.25 -8.87
C THR A 215 -34.63 15.79 -7.46
N TRP A 216 -35.62 15.64 -6.59
CA TRP A 216 -35.45 15.93 -5.16
C TRP A 216 -34.84 14.71 -4.48
N SER A 217 -33.80 14.93 -3.68
CA SER A 217 -33.12 13.86 -2.95
C SER A 217 -32.69 14.35 -1.58
N TYR A 218 -32.63 13.42 -0.63
CA TYR A 218 -32.18 13.69 0.72
C TYR A 218 -30.65 13.61 0.78
N TYR A 219 -30.04 14.67 1.30
CA TYR A 219 -28.61 14.77 1.52
C TYR A 219 -28.33 15.11 2.98
N VAL A 220 -27.36 14.43 3.57
CA VAL A 220 -26.79 14.76 4.88
C VAL A 220 -25.71 15.81 4.64
N ILE A 221 -25.95 17.03 5.13
CA ILE A 221 -25.06 18.19 5.10
C ILE A 221 -24.86 18.63 6.56
N PRO A 222 -23.63 18.58 7.11
CA PRO A 222 -23.36 19.04 8.48
C PRO A 222 -23.89 20.46 8.71
N GLU A 223 -24.41 20.75 9.90
CA GLU A 223 -25.07 22.04 10.18
C GLU A 223 -24.09 23.21 10.01
N VAL A 224 -22.86 23.05 10.49
CA VAL A 224 -21.79 24.06 10.28
C VAL A 224 -21.44 24.24 8.80
N ALA A 225 -21.54 23.19 7.98
CA ALA A 225 -21.37 23.31 6.53
C ALA A 225 -22.51 24.11 5.88
N GLN A 226 -23.73 24.01 6.41
CA GLN A 226 -24.86 24.83 5.97
C GLN A 226 -24.68 26.31 6.36
N LEU A 227 -24.05 26.60 7.50
CA LEU A 227 -23.72 27.97 7.92
C LEU A 227 -22.59 28.60 7.09
N ALA A 228 -21.74 27.79 6.47
CA ALA A 228 -20.64 28.27 5.64
C ALA A 228 -21.07 28.74 4.24
N ILE A 229 -22.21 28.27 3.74
CA ILE A 229 -22.71 28.59 2.41
C ILE A 229 -23.89 29.57 2.45
N PHE A 230 -23.99 30.42 1.43
CA PHE A 230 -25.07 31.39 1.26
C PHE A 230 -26.42 30.71 0.99
N ARG A 231 -27.53 31.37 1.32
CA ARG A 231 -28.91 30.91 1.07
C ARG A 231 -29.19 30.75 -0.42
N ASN A 232 -30.09 29.83 -0.77
CA ASN A 232 -30.48 29.52 -2.15
C ASN A 232 -29.33 29.05 -3.06
N TRP A 233 -28.23 28.55 -2.47
CA TRP A 233 -27.12 27.94 -3.21
C TRP A 233 -27.55 26.76 -4.09
N THR A 234 -28.66 26.11 -3.75
CA THR A 234 -29.25 24.99 -4.51
C THR A 234 -29.80 25.38 -5.87
N ASP A 235 -30.05 26.67 -6.11
CA ASP A 235 -30.56 27.17 -7.39
C ASP A 235 -29.47 27.19 -8.47
N TYR A 236 -28.19 27.09 -8.06
CA TYR A 236 -27.04 27.11 -8.94
C TYR A 236 -26.43 25.70 -9.07
N PRO A 237 -26.64 24.98 -10.20
CA PRO A 237 -26.19 23.59 -10.34
C PRO A 237 -24.68 23.39 -10.17
N LEU A 238 -23.87 24.37 -10.60
CA LEU A 238 -22.41 24.32 -10.44
C LEU A 238 -21.99 24.50 -8.98
N VAL A 239 -22.71 25.29 -8.19
CA VAL A 239 -22.45 25.47 -6.76
C VAL A 239 -22.71 24.15 -6.02
N VAL A 240 -23.81 23.47 -6.34
CA VAL A 240 -24.12 22.13 -5.80
C VAL A 240 -22.98 21.13 -6.08
N ARG A 241 -22.44 21.14 -7.30
CA ARG A 241 -21.29 20.28 -7.69
C ARG A 241 -19.96 20.67 -7.03
N LEU A 242 -19.83 21.88 -6.51
CA LEU A 242 -18.61 22.38 -5.85
C LEU A 242 -18.71 22.39 -4.32
N LEU A 243 -19.88 22.13 -3.73
CA LEU A 243 -20.09 22.19 -2.28
C LEU A 243 -19.06 21.36 -1.51
N GLY A 244 -18.88 20.08 -1.87
CA GLY A 244 -17.94 19.18 -1.19
C GLY A 244 -16.51 19.68 -1.20
N THR A 245 -16.07 20.27 -2.32
CA THR A 245 -14.72 20.85 -2.43
C THR A 245 -14.58 22.13 -1.63
N TYR A 246 -15.61 22.98 -1.62
CA TYR A 246 -15.62 24.22 -0.85
C TYR A 246 -15.54 23.95 0.65
N ILE A 247 -16.41 23.07 1.15
CA ILE A 247 -16.46 22.67 2.56
C ILE A 247 -15.14 22.03 3.01
N ARG A 248 -14.51 21.21 2.14
CA ARG A 248 -13.18 20.64 2.40
C ARG A 248 -12.10 21.72 2.48
N ASP A 249 -12.11 22.71 1.60
CA ASP A 249 -11.10 23.78 1.57
C ASP A 249 -11.25 24.74 2.78
N ILE A 250 -12.47 24.91 3.32
CA ILE A 250 -12.70 25.58 4.62
C ILE A 250 -12.17 24.73 5.80
N SER A 251 -12.09 23.40 5.60
CA SER A 251 -11.77 22.37 6.59
C SER A 251 -12.87 22.09 7.60
N ILE A 252 -14.11 22.01 7.11
CA ILE A 252 -15.23 21.49 7.89
C ILE A 252 -15.29 19.97 7.69
N PRO A 253 -15.38 19.16 8.75
CA PRO A 253 -15.51 17.72 8.63
C PRO A 253 -16.80 17.31 7.91
N ALA A 254 -16.72 16.26 7.09
CA ALA A 254 -17.83 15.78 6.27
C ALA A 254 -18.71 14.72 6.97
N TYR A 255 -18.59 14.58 8.29
CA TYR A 255 -19.36 13.66 9.13
C TYR A 255 -20.39 14.42 9.97
N VAL A 256 -21.39 13.70 10.47
CA VAL A 256 -22.41 14.21 11.40
C VAL A 256 -22.37 13.35 12.66
N LEU A 257 -22.55 13.99 13.80
CA LEU A 257 -22.57 13.33 15.10
C LEU A 257 -24.02 13.20 15.61
N ASN A 258 -24.30 12.17 16.40
CA ASN A 258 -25.53 12.08 17.18
C ASN A 258 -25.41 12.88 18.50
N ASP A 259 -26.46 12.85 19.33
CA ASP A 259 -26.48 13.51 20.65
C ASP A 259 -25.37 13.02 21.60
N GLU A 260 -24.93 11.77 21.45
CA GLU A 260 -23.81 11.17 22.20
C GLU A 260 -22.43 11.49 21.62
N ARG A 261 -22.36 12.32 20.57
CA ARG A 261 -21.14 12.68 19.82
C ARG A 261 -20.45 11.50 19.13
N VAL A 262 -21.23 10.51 18.72
CA VAL A 262 -20.78 9.36 17.92
C VAL A 262 -21.01 9.65 16.44
N ILE A 263 -20.05 9.29 15.59
CA ILE A 263 -20.12 9.51 14.15
C ILE A 263 -21.22 8.64 13.52
N LEU A 264 -22.11 9.27 12.76
CA LEU A 264 -23.14 8.60 11.97
C LEU A 264 -22.66 8.38 10.53
N ILE A 265 -22.70 7.14 10.06
CA ILE A 265 -22.17 6.77 8.73
C ILE A 265 -23.23 6.08 7.90
N LEU A 266 -23.51 6.63 6.72
CA LEU A 266 -24.36 5.98 5.72
C LEU A 266 -23.60 4.80 5.10
N VAL A 267 -24.06 3.58 5.37
CA VAL A 267 -23.47 2.36 4.81
C VAL A 267 -24.41 1.80 3.74
N PRO A 268 -24.07 1.92 2.46
CA PRO A 268 -24.88 1.32 1.40
C PRO A 268 -24.95 -0.21 1.56
N PRO A 269 -25.96 -0.87 0.98
CA PRO A 269 -26.01 -2.33 0.98
C PRO A 269 -24.89 -2.91 0.12
N LEU A 270 -24.46 -4.13 0.45
CA LEU A 270 -23.55 -4.91 -0.38
C LEU A 270 -24.19 -5.23 -1.75
N PRO A 271 -23.38 -5.41 -2.81
CA PRO A 271 -23.90 -5.79 -4.11
C PRO A 271 -24.69 -7.11 -4.03
N PRO A 272 -25.87 -7.20 -4.67
CA PRO A 272 -26.68 -8.41 -4.66
C PRO A 272 -25.94 -9.54 -5.37
N LYS A 273 -26.02 -10.77 -4.84
CA LYS A 273 -25.39 -11.97 -5.45
C LYS A 273 -26.05 -12.38 -6.77
N LYS A 274 -27.34 -12.08 -6.93
CA LYS A 274 -28.16 -12.40 -8.10
C LYS A 274 -29.13 -11.24 -8.35
N GLY A 275 -29.36 -10.93 -9.63
CA GLY A 275 -30.28 -9.88 -10.05
C GLY A 275 -29.63 -8.51 -10.24
N GLN A 276 -30.37 -7.61 -10.88
CA GLN A 276 -29.96 -6.23 -11.08
C GLN A 276 -30.17 -5.42 -9.78
N PRO A 277 -29.23 -4.54 -9.42
CA PRO A 277 -29.39 -3.73 -8.23
C PRO A 277 -30.45 -2.64 -8.45
N ALA A 278 -31.38 -2.49 -7.51
CA ALA A 278 -32.52 -1.57 -7.66
C ALA A 278 -32.21 -0.11 -7.34
N TYR A 279 -31.24 0.16 -6.44
CA TYR A 279 -31.01 1.50 -5.88
C TYR A 279 -29.59 2.04 -6.11
N TYR A 280 -28.61 1.15 -6.26
CA TYR A 280 -27.19 1.48 -6.40
C TYR A 280 -26.60 0.82 -7.64
N SER A 281 -25.81 1.55 -8.42
CA SER A 281 -24.89 0.94 -9.38
C SER A 281 -23.55 0.68 -8.70
N TYR A 282 -22.99 -0.52 -8.91
CA TYR A 282 -21.74 -0.94 -8.31
C TYR A 282 -20.65 -0.94 -9.38
N ILE A 283 -19.70 0.00 -9.26
CA ILE A 283 -18.63 0.15 -10.25
C ILE A 283 -17.35 -0.48 -9.69
N PRO A 284 -16.81 -1.54 -10.31
CA PRO A 284 -15.53 -2.10 -9.91
C PRO A 284 -14.42 -1.09 -10.23
N ASN A 285 -13.53 -0.88 -9.27
CA ASN A 285 -12.41 0.05 -9.36
C ASN A 285 -11.15 -0.65 -8.84
N GLN A 286 -10.29 -1.04 -9.78
CA GLN A 286 -8.97 -1.58 -9.52
C GLN A 286 -7.95 -0.46 -9.66
N ARG A 287 -7.22 -0.18 -8.57
CA ARG A 287 -6.12 0.78 -8.58
C ARG A 287 -4.84 0.06 -8.24
N CYS A 288 -3.92 0.09 -9.19
CA CYS A 288 -2.57 -0.41 -9.00
C CYS A 288 -1.59 0.75 -9.06
N LYS A 289 -0.76 0.89 -8.03
CA LYS A 289 0.27 1.92 -7.93
C LYS A 289 1.61 1.27 -7.62
N TYR A 290 2.68 1.77 -8.24
CA TYR A 290 4.03 1.46 -7.77
C TYR A 290 4.24 2.09 -6.40
N ILE A 291 4.91 1.36 -5.53
CA ILE A 291 5.19 1.82 -4.17
C ILE A 291 6.23 2.94 -4.28
N ASP A 292 5.92 4.09 -3.67
CA ASP A 292 6.85 5.19 -3.58
C ASP A 292 7.82 4.93 -2.42
N MET A 293 9.07 4.62 -2.75
CA MET A 293 10.12 4.32 -1.76
C MET A 293 10.72 5.58 -1.13
N PHE A 294 10.50 6.74 -1.76
CA PHE A 294 11.03 8.03 -1.31
C PHE A 294 9.92 9.08 -1.35
N PRO A 295 8.86 8.90 -0.54
CA PRO A 295 7.74 9.82 -0.55
C PRO A 295 8.18 11.23 -0.12
N ASN A 296 7.64 12.25 -0.76
CA ASN A 296 7.88 13.63 -0.38
C ASN A 296 7.13 13.96 0.94
N SER A 297 7.88 14.19 2.01
CA SER A 297 7.35 14.49 3.36
C SER A 297 6.42 15.71 3.37
N ASN A 298 6.75 16.75 2.60
CA ASN A 298 5.95 17.97 2.52
C ASN A 298 4.61 17.73 1.80
N ALA A 299 4.57 16.80 0.85
CA ALA A 299 3.34 16.47 0.13
C ALA A 299 2.37 15.69 1.03
N LEU A 300 2.88 14.73 1.82
CA LEU A 300 2.08 13.92 2.74
C LEU A 300 1.54 14.71 3.93
N ARG A 301 2.34 15.59 4.52
CA ARG A 301 1.89 16.43 5.66
C ARG A 301 0.71 17.34 5.31
N ASN A 302 0.58 17.69 4.02
CA ASN A 302 -0.50 18.53 3.53
C ASN A 302 -1.73 17.71 3.07
N GLU A 303 -1.69 16.37 3.10
CA GLU A 303 -2.88 15.57 2.81
C GLU A 303 -3.88 15.65 3.98
N PRO A 304 -5.12 16.10 3.76
CA PRO A 304 -6.11 16.22 4.83
C PRO A 304 -6.50 14.85 5.38
N GLY A 305 -6.36 14.67 6.70
CA GLY A 305 -6.62 13.41 7.41
C GLY A 305 -5.37 12.57 7.70
N PHE A 306 -4.17 13.05 7.34
CA PHE A 306 -2.91 12.49 7.82
C PHE A 306 -2.52 13.13 9.15
N ASP A 307 -2.95 12.53 10.26
CA ASP A 307 -2.48 12.94 11.59
C ASP A 307 -1.00 12.58 11.78
N ASP A 308 -0.31 13.21 12.75
CA ASP A 308 1.12 12.97 13.00
C ASP A 308 1.42 11.49 13.28
N GLU A 309 0.51 10.76 13.93
CA GLU A 309 0.61 9.32 14.16
C GLU A 309 0.55 8.52 12.85
N LEU A 310 -0.39 8.86 11.95
CA LEU A 310 -0.51 8.21 10.65
C LEU A 310 0.70 8.53 9.76
N LEU A 311 1.24 9.74 9.85
CA LEU A 311 2.45 10.17 9.16
C LEU A 311 3.67 9.36 9.60
N VAL A 312 3.85 9.21 10.91
CA VAL A 312 4.92 8.38 11.49
C VAL A 312 4.76 6.93 11.08
N ALA A 313 3.54 6.38 11.15
CA ALA A 313 3.25 5.00 10.75
C ALA A 313 3.56 4.74 9.27
N TRP A 314 3.21 5.69 8.40
CA TRP A 314 3.53 5.62 6.98
C TRP A 314 5.04 5.68 6.74
N TYR A 315 5.76 6.54 7.45
CA TYR A 315 7.22 6.63 7.35
C TYR A 315 7.90 5.32 7.76
N SER A 316 7.50 4.73 8.89
CA SER A 316 8.01 3.44 9.34
C SER A 316 7.74 2.31 8.33
N LEU A 317 6.53 2.26 7.74
CA LEU A 317 6.25 1.30 6.66
C LEU A 317 7.18 1.51 5.45
N SER A 318 7.43 2.75 5.05
CA SER A 318 8.32 3.06 3.93
C SER A 318 9.77 2.60 4.19
N ASP A 319 10.24 2.70 5.44
CA ASP A 319 11.56 2.24 5.85
C ASP A 319 11.68 0.71 5.82
N TYR A 320 10.63 -0.01 6.26
CA TYR A 320 10.56 -1.48 6.12
C TYR A 320 10.66 -1.90 4.64
N ILE A 321 9.88 -1.27 3.77
CA ILE A 321 9.87 -1.59 2.33
C ILE A 321 11.23 -1.28 1.69
N ARG A 322 11.85 -0.14 2.02
CA ARG A 322 13.19 0.23 1.52
C ARG A 322 14.25 -0.77 1.97
N THR A 323 14.18 -1.21 3.22
CA THR A 323 15.09 -2.21 3.78
C THR A 323 14.91 -3.55 3.06
N GLN A 324 13.66 -3.98 2.90
CA GLN A 324 13.30 -5.20 2.17
C GLN A 324 13.81 -5.18 0.73
N ALA A 325 13.60 -4.07 0.00
CA ALA A 325 14.05 -3.91 -1.37
C ALA A 325 15.57 -3.94 -1.48
N SER A 326 16.26 -3.29 -0.54
CA SER A 326 17.73 -3.25 -0.50
C SER A 326 18.31 -4.65 -0.29
N PHE A 327 17.81 -5.40 0.71
CA PHE A 327 18.25 -6.78 0.94
C PHE A 327 17.84 -7.73 -0.19
N ALA A 328 16.71 -7.49 -0.86
CA ALA A 328 16.29 -8.28 -2.01
C ALA A 328 17.26 -8.13 -3.19
N CYS A 329 17.70 -6.91 -3.47
CA CYS A 329 18.72 -6.62 -4.49
C CYS A 329 20.10 -7.16 -4.09
N ILE A 330 20.52 -7.00 -2.82
CA ILE A 330 21.78 -7.58 -2.33
C ILE A 330 21.76 -9.10 -2.49
N THR A 331 20.65 -9.75 -2.12
CA THR A 331 20.49 -11.21 -2.28
C THR A 331 20.66 -11.61 -3.75
N LEU A 332 20.09 -10.86 -4.69
CA LEU A 332 20.26 -11.11 -6.12
C LEU A 332 21.73 -11.06 -6.56
N PHE A 333 22.49 -10.06 -6.08
CA PHE A 333 23.93 -9.95 -6.36
C PHE A 333 24.75 -11.05 -5.71
N VAL A 334 24.47 -11.41 -4.46
CA VAL A 334 25.19 -12.48 -3.76
C VAL A 334 24.90 -13.84 -4.40
N MET A 335 23.65 -14.11 -4.80
CA MET A 335 23.29 -15.34 -5.50
C MET A 335 23.94 -15.44 -6.89
N SER A 336 24.04 -14.33 -7.64
CA SER A 336 24.71 -14.35 -8.94
C SER A 336 26.21 -14.64 -8.80
N LEU A 337 26.88 -14.05 -7.80
CA LEU A 337 28.26 -14.39 -7.45
C LEU A 337 28.39 -15.86 -7.02
N GLY A 338 27.46 -16.34 -6.18
CA GLY A 338 27.40 -17.73 -5.73
C GLY A 338 27.29 -18.71 -6.89
N ALA A 339 26.44 -18.41 -7.87
CA ALA A 339 26.30 -19.22 -9.09
C ALA A 339 27.60 -19.24 -9.92
N VAL A 340 28.22 -18.08 -10.15
CA VAL A 340 29.49 -17.97 -10.90
C VAL A 340 30.59 -18.79 -10.20
N PHE A 341 30.79 -18.61 -8.89
CA PHE A 341 31.80 -19.36 -8.15
C PHE A 341 31.50 -20.86 -8.10
N SER A 342 30.23 -21.25 -8.08
CA SER A 342 29.82 -22.66 -8.12
C SER A 342 30.23 -23.34 -9.43
N PHE A 343 30.00 -22.69 -10.58
CA PHE A 343 30.50 -23.20 -11.87
C PHE A 343 32.02 -23.16 -11.98
N TYR A 344 32.64 -22.11 -11.43
CA TYR A 344 34.09 -21.97 -11.42
C TYR A 344 34.78 -23.12 -10.68
N THR A 345 34.14 -23.73 -9.67
CA THR A 345 34.68 -24.92 -8.98
C THR A 345 34.90 -26.14 -9.89
N PHE A 346 34.24 -26.21 -11.04
CA PHE A 346 34.47 -27.30 -12.02
C PHE A 346 35.65 -27.04 -12.94
N MET A 347 36.01 -25.77 -13.16
CA MET A 347 37.19 -25.39 -13.94
C MET A 347 38.45 -25.48 -13.07
N ASN A 348 38.35 -25.11 -11.80
CA ASN A 348 39.45 -25.13 -10.85
C ASN A 348 39.05 -25.96 -9.62
N PRO A 349 39.38 -27.27 -9.56
CA PRO A 349 38.86 -28.19 -8.54
C PRO A 349 39.42 -27.99 -7.12
N ARG A 350 40.11 -26.87 -6.87
CA ARG A 350 40.72 -26.52 -5.57
C ARG A 350 39.66 -26.46 -4.47
N TYR A 351 39.98 -27.05 -3.32
CA TYR A 351 39.08 -27.03 -2.15
C TYR A 351 38.68 -25.61 -1.69
N MET A 352 39.56 -24.63 -1.87
CA MET A 352 39.34 -23.23 -1.46
C MET A 352 38.14 -22.60 -2.17
N PHE A 353 37.98 -22.82 -3.49
CA PHE A 353 36.86 -22.27 -4.25
C PHE A 353 35.52 -22.90 -3.86
N LYS A 354 35.53 -24.18 -3.48
CA LYS A 354 34.33 -24.86 -2.95
C LYS A 354 33.87 -24.26 -1.63
N ARG A 355 34.81 -23.94 -0.72
CA ARG A 355 34.50 -23.27 0.55
C ARG A 355 33.96 -21.87 0.33
N LEU A 356 34.58 -21.12 -0.59
CA LEU A 356 34.13 -19.79 -0.95
C LEU A 356 32.70 -19.82 -1.51
N ALA A 357 32.42 -20.71 -2.47
CA ALA A 357 31.07 -20.88 -3.02
C ALA A 357 30.06 -21.26 -1.93
N GLY A 358 30.39 -22.23 -1.08
CA GLY A 358 29.54 -22.62 0.05
C GLY A 358 29.27 -21.48 1.04
N GLY A 359 30.29 -20.67 1.35
CA GLY A 359 30.14 -19.48 2.18
C GLY A 359 29.22 -18.42 1.55
N ILE A 360 29.37 -18.14 0.26
CA ILE A 360 28.53 -17.19 -0.47
C ILE A 360 27.06 -17.65 -0.48
N HIS A 361 26.80 -18.95 -0.66
CA HIS A 361 25.43 -19.49 -0.59
C HIS A 361 24.80 -19.32 0.79
N LEU A 362 25.56 -19.53 1.87
CA LEU A 362 25.06 -19.28 3.23
C LEU A 362 24.81 -17.79 3.49
N VAL A 363 25.62 -16.90 2.92
CA VAL A 363 25.38 -15.45 2.98
C VAL A 363 24.11 -15.10 2.20
N ALA A 364 23.90 -15.64 0.99
CA ALA A 364 22.68 -15.44 0.21
C ALA A 364 21.43 -15.95 0.94
N ALA A 365 21.50 -17.12 1.58
CA ALA A 365 20.42 -17.62 2.44
C ALA A 365 20.13 -16.65 3.59
N SER A 366 21.18 -16.15 4.24
CA SER A 366 21.02 -15.21 5.37
C SER A 366 20.33 -13.92 4.91
N THR A 367 20.73 -13.35 3.77
CA THR A 367 20.09 -12.13 3.23
C THR A 367 18.65 -12.39 2.75
N ALA A 368 18.37 -13.56 2.16
CA ALA A 368 17.00 -13.95 1.79
C ALA A 368 16.11 -14.10 3.03
N LEU A 369 16.64 -14.65 4.13
CA LEU A 369 15.92 -14.77 5.40
C LEU A 369 15.62 -13.40 6.01
N VAL A 370 16.56 -12.45 5.93
CA VAL A 370 16.32 -11.06 6.36
C VAL A 370 15.16 -10.43 5.59
N VAL A 371 15.07 -10.64 4.26
CA VAL A 371 13.92 -10.16 3.47
C VAL A 371 12.59 -10.72 3.99
N LEU A 372 12.54 -12.02 4.30
CA LEU A 372 11.35 -12.66 4.86
C LEU A 372 11.01 -12.13 6.26
N GLN A 373 12.00 -11.94 7.13
CA GLN A 373 11.79 -11.39 8.47
C GLN A 373 11.25 -9.96 8.42
N VAL A 374 11.87 -9.10 7.61
CA VAL A 374 11.45 -7.71 7.41
C VAL A 374 10.02 -7.65 6.88
N LEU A 375 9.65 -8.55 5.95
CA LEU A 375 8.27 -8.67 5.48
C LEU A 375 7.31 -8.98 6.63
N PHE A 376 7.58 -10.01 7.43
CA PHE A 376 6.67 -10.38 8.53
C PHE A 376 6.53 -9.26 9.55
N SER A 377 7.63 -8.61 9.94
CA SER A 377 7.60 -7.46 10.84
C SER A 377 6.80 -6.28 10.24
N SER A 378 6.92 -6.04 8.93
CA SER A 378 6.15 -4.98 8.26
C SER A 378 4.63 -5.26 8.25
N ILE A 379 4.24 -6.53 8.17
CA ILE A 379 2.83 -6.95 8.19
C ILE A 379 2.25 -6.74 9.58
N ASP A 380 2.95 -7.20 10.62
CA ASP A 380 2.53 -7.03 12.00
C ASP A 380 2.39 -5.54 12.33
N TYR A 381 3.36 -4.74 11.91
CA TYR A 381 3.32 -3.28 12.07
C TYR A 381 2.11 -2.63 11.36
N THR A 382 1.86 -3.02 10.10
CA THR A 382 0.74 -2.48 9.30
C THR A 382 -0.61 -2.83 9.92
N LYS A 383 -0.74 -4.03 10.47
CA LYS A 383 -1.97 -4.48 11.13
C LYS A 383 -2.28 -3.67 12.40
N GLU A 384 -1.25 -3.24 13.12
CA GLU A 384 -1.38 -2.48 14.38
C GLU A 384 -1.57 -0.98 14.16
N HIS A 385 -0.91 -0.38 13.15
CA HIS A 385 -0.84 1.08 13.02
C HIS A 385 -1.55 1.65 11.78
N LEU A 386 -1.84 0.83 10.75
CA LEU A 386 -2.38 1.29 9.47
C LEU A 386 -3.75 0.68 9.17
N PHE A 387 -4.75 1.02 9.98
CA PHE A 387 -6.16 0.59 9.81
C PHE A 387 -6.75 0.93 8.42
N TYR A 388 -6.25 1.98 7.77
CA TYR A 388 -6.69 2.35 6.43
C TYR A 388 -6.21 1.36 5.34
N ALA A 389 -5.00 0.82 5.50
CA ALA A 389 -4.44 -0.19 4.61
C ALA A 389 -5.03 -1.58 4.93
N TYR A 390 -5.28 -1.86 6.21
CA TYR A 390 -5.84 -3.10 6.71
C TYR A 390 -7.19 -2.86 7.43
N PRO A 391 -8.32 -2.87 6.71
CA PRO A 391 -9.62 -2.61 7.33
C PRO A 391 -10.01 -3.75 8.30
N GLU A 392 -10.73 -3.41 9.37
CA GLU A 392 -11.20 -4.37 10.36
C GLU A 392 -12.00 -5.52 9.72
N GLY A 393 -11.66 -6.76 10.09
CA GLY A 393 -12.32 -7.97 9.57
C GLY A 393 -11.77 -8.47 8.23
N ALA A 394 -10.77 -7.79 7.65
CA ALA A 394 -10.02 -8.34 6.54
C ALA A 394 -9.24 -9.61 6.96
N GLN A 395 -9.02 -10.50 6.00
CA GLN A 395 -8.20 -11.69 6.16
C GLN A 395 -6.90 -11.53 5.38
N LEU A 396 -5.77 -11.68 6.06
CA LEU A 396 -4.45 -11.69 5.46
C LEU A 396 -4.05 -13.12 5.09
N THR A 397 -3.58 -13.31 3.86
CA THR A 397 -2.98 -14.56 3.39
C THR A 397 -1.65 -14.28 2.69
N TYR A 398 -0.70 -15.21 2.84
CA TYR A 398 0.57 -15.16 2.13
C TYR A 398 0.40 -15.63 0.69
N GLY A 399 0.88 -14.83 -0.26
CA GLY A 399 0.87 -15.16 -1.66
C GLY A 399 2.07 -16.01 -2.07
N TYR A 400 2.14 -16.36 -3.36
CA TYR A 400 3.17 -17.24 -3.87
C TYR A 400 4.59 -16.67 -3.78
N GLY A 401 4.76 -15.34 -3.76
CA GLY A 401 6.07 -14.70 -3.61
C GLY A 401 6.80 -15.14 -2.34
N VAL A 402 6.07 -15.33 -1.24
CA VAL A 402 6.63 -15.78 0.05
C VAL A 402 7.09 -17.24 -0.03
N TYR A 403 6.31 -18.12 -0.66
CA TYR A 403 6.70 -19.53 -0.81
C TYR A 403 7.89 -19.69 -1.75
N LEU A 404 7.97 -18.90 -2.82
CA LEU A 404 9.14 -18.87 -3.71
C LEU A 404 10.39 -18.37 -2.97
N ALA A 405 10.27 -17.34 -2.15
CA ALA A 405 11.37 -16.86 -1.31
C ALA A 405 11.83 -17.94 -0.30
N TRP A 406 10.92 -18.63 0.37
CA TRP A 406 11.25 -19.76 1.25
C TRP A 406 11.97 -20.90 0.52
N PHE A 407 11.51 -21.23 -0.69
CA PHE A 407 12.19 -22.23 -1.53
C PHE A 407 13.65 -21.83 -1.79
N THR A 408 13.88 -20.57 -2.21
CA THR A 408 15.25 -20.08 -2.46
C THR A 408 16.11 -20.09 -1.20
N PHE A 409 15.54 -19.73 -0.04
CA PHE A 409 16.25 -19.80 1.24
C PHE A 409 16.71 -21.22 1.57
N VAL A 410 15.78 -22.20 1.52
CA VAL A 410 16.09 -23.60 1.84
C VAL A 410 17.12 -24.16 0.86
N ASP A 411 16.98 -23.84 -0.42
CA ASP A 411 17.92 -24.28 -1.44
C ASP A 411 19.34 -23.72 -1.24
N ASN A 412 19.46 -22.42 -0.96
CA ASN A 412 20.77 -21.80 -0.68
C ASN A 412 21.44 -22.42 0.56
N ILE A 413 20.67 -22.73 1.61
CA ILE A 413 21.19 -23.44 2.79
C ILE A 413 21.69 -24.83 2.40
N LEU A 414 20.87 -25.62 1.69
CA LEU A 414 21.22 -26.97 1.29
C LEU A 414 22.49 -26.98 0.42
N CYS A 415 22.54 -26.13 -0.60
CA CYS A 415 23.70 -25.97 -1.48
C CYS A 415 24.93 -25.49 -0.70
N GLY A 416 24.78 -24.51 0.18
CA GLY A 416 25.86 -24.01 1.03
C GLY A 416 26.48 -25.12 1.90
N VAL A 417 25.64 -25.90 2.57
CA VAL A 417 26.08 -27.06 3.38
C VAL A 417 26.75 -28.12 2.52
N MET A 418 26.19 -28.46 1.36
CA MET A 418 26.77 -29.47 0.45
C MET A 418 28.14 -29.06 -0.08
N PHE A 419 28.32 -27.79 -0.48
CA PHE A 419 29.61 -27.26 -0.92
C PHE A 419 30.65 -27.31 0.21
N LEU A 420 30.27 -26.97 1.43
CA LEU A 420 31.17 -27.06 2.59
C LEU A 420 31.51 -28.50 2.95
N TRP A 421 30.53 -29.40 2.96
CA TRP A 421 30.71 -30.81 3.28
C TRP A 421 31.69 -31.50 2.31
N TYR A 422 31.57 -31.22 1.01
CA TYR A 422 32.45 -31.78 -0.03
C TYR A 422 33.71 -30.94 -0.32
N SER A 423 34.00 -29.92 0.50
CA SER A 423 35.22 -29.09 0.40
C SER A 423 36.43 -29.62 1.16
N GLY A 424 36.43 -30.91 1.53
CA GLY A 424 37.57 -31.54 2.19
C GLY A 424 38.85 -31.44 1.35
N LYS A 425 39.97 -31.09 1.99
CA LYS A 425 41.28 -30.99 1.35
C LYS A 425 41.80 -32.39 0.99
N LYS A 426 42.22 -32.61 -0.26
CA LYS A 426 42.69 -33.91 -0.76
C LYS A 426 44.16 -33.82 -1.18
N LYS A 427 45.08 -34.22 -0.30
CA LYS A 427 46.53 -34.23 -0.56
C LYS A 427 47.08 -35.63 -0.81
N GLY A 428 48.05 -35.74 -1.72
CA GLY A 428 48.86 -36.95 -1.92
C GLY A 428 48.02 -38.19 -2.19
N ALA A 429 48.19 -39.24 -1.38
CA ALA A 429 47.47 -40.51 -1.52
C ALA A 429 45.95 -40.40 -1.30
N LYS A 430 45.43 -39.29 -0.74
CA LYS A 430 43.99 -39.05 -0.58
C LYS A 430 43.33 -38.44 -1.82
N ALA A 431 44.13 -38.04 -2.83
CA ALA A 431 43.63 -37.45 -4.06
C ALA A 431 43.31 -38.55 -5.11
N PRO A 432 42.21 -38.38 -5.86
CA PRO A 432 41.78 -39.36 -6.87
C PRO A 432 42.72 -39.45 -8.08
N ASN A 433 43.33 -38.33 -8.48
CA ASN A 433 44.34 -38.24 -9.53
C ASN A 433 45.43 -37.24 -9.12
N ASP A 434 46.56 -37.25 -9.84
CA ASP A 434 47.68 -36.34 -9.55
C ASP A 434 47.32 -34.87 -9.86
N GLU A 435 46.44 -34.60 -10.81
CA GLU A 435 45.95 -33.24 -11.12
C GLU A 435 45.23 -32.59 -9.92
N VAL A 436 44.30 -33.31 -9.27
CA VAL A 436 43.61 -32.82 -8.07
C VAL A 436 44.58 -32.72 -6.89
N ALA A 437 45.53 -33.66 -6.78
CA ALA A 437 46.56 -33.60 -5.75
C ALA A 437 47.40 -32.33 -5.88
N MET A 438 47.88 -32.03 -7.09
CA MET A 438 48.66 -30.83 -7.43
C MET A 438 47.84 -29.56 -7.28
N ALA A 439 46.53 -29.58 -7.61
CA ALA A 439 45.67 -28.41 -7.46
C ALA A 439 45.51 -27.95 -5.99
N ASP A 440 45.62 -28.89 -5.03
CA ASP A 440 45.52 -28.64 -3.58
C ASP A 440 46.87 -28.38 -2.89
N GLU A 441 47.98 -28.38 -3.65
CA GLU A 441 49.31 -27.99 -3.17
C GLU A 441 49.37 -26.48 -2.90
N PRO A 442 50.18 -26.03 -1.93
CA PRO A 442 50.39 -24.62 -1.70
C PRO A 442 51.03 -24.00 -2.94
N THR A 443 50.35 -23.04 -3.58
CA THR A 443 50.98 -22.18 -4.57
C THR A 443 51.99 -21.29 -3.84
N ILE A 444 53.29 -21.50 -4.06
CA ILE A 444 54.34 -20.55 -3.71
C ILE A 444 54.08 -19.30 -4.56
N MET A 445 53.39 -18.32 -4.00
CA MET A 445 53.45 -16.96 -4.52
C MET A 445 54.82 -16.44 -4.10
N GLY A 446 55.75 -16.40 -5.06
CA GLY A 446 57.12 -15.92 -4.81
C GLY A 446 57.08 -14.60 -4.04
N ARG A 447 57.95 -14.50 -3.04
CA ARG A 447 58.32 -13.22 -2.44
C ARG A 447 59.05 -12.37 -3.47
#